data_AF-A0A401WYY5-F1
#
_entry.id   AF-A0A401WYY5-F1
#
_cell.length_a   1.000
_cell.length_b   1.000
_cell.length_c   1.000
_cell.angle_alpha   90.00
_cell.angle_beta   90.00
_cell.angle_gamma   90.00
#
_symmetry.space_group_name_H-M   'P 1'
#
loop_
_entity.id
_entity.type
_entity.pdbx_description
1 polymer ?
#
loop_
_entity_poly.entity_id
_entity_poly.type
_entity_poly.pdbx_seq_one_letter_code
_entity_poly.pdbx_strand_id
1 'polypeptide(L)'
;MERLEADRWRIPEDFQQRSIAYDAARAPKATVRLLSAFDLEAQIGSDGASWLDRRLVAGISREGDRVEAGFGGEVGDALARRQKALLDRGDASLTPEGMVRYRKNLLATLEGREVERVGQAMAEKRGKLWRPLDRFETIQGTMKGPVDLASGRFAVLESGHEFSLVPWRPEIGRQHQKEMAISMDEHGGISWELGRGRGLGL
;
A
#
# COMPACT_ATOMS: atom_id res chain seq x y z
N MET A 1 42.78 -2.13 23.58
CA MET A 1 42.24 -3.48 23.88
C MET A 1 43.08 -4.04 25.01
N GLU A 2 42.48 -4.26 26.16
CA GLU A 2 43.11 -5.00 27.26
C GLU A 2 42.08 -5.95 27.88
N ARG A 3 42.50 -7.17 28.18
CA ARG A 3 41.68 -8.30 28.62
C ARG A 3 42.03 -8.61 30.07
N LEU A 4 41.04 -8.60 30.96
CA LEU A 4 41.18 -9.11 32.33
C LEU A 4 40.02 -10.07 32.64
N GLU A 5 40.36 -11.36 32.50
CA GLU A 5 39.78 -12.58 33.11
C GLU A 5 38.29 -12.94 32.98
N ALA A 6 38.07 -14.26 33.08
CA ALA A 6 36.89 -14.98 32.63
C ALA A 6 35.64 -14.64 33.45
N ASP A 7 34.58 -14.29 32.72
CA ASP A 7 33.18 -14.28 33.17
C ASP A 7 32.60 -13.01 33.82
N ARG A 8 33.15 -11.82 33.51
CA ARG A 8 32.45 -10.56 33.79
C ARG A 8 32.74 -9.46 32.77
N TRP A 9 31.84 -9.25 31.82
CA TRP A 9 31.90 -8.11 30.91
C TRP A 9 31.53 -6.83 31.66
N ARG A 10 32.49 -5.92 31.82
CA ARG A 10 32.21 -4.55 32.27
C ARG A 10 32.16 -3.65 31.05
N ILE A 11 30.97 -3.20 30.69
CA ILE A 11 30.75 -2.26 29.58
C ILE A 11 31.34 -0.90 29.99
N PRO A 12 32.31 -0.34 29.24
CA PRO A 12 32.83 0.99 29.49
C PRO A 12 31.74 2.06 29.33
N GLU A 13 31.70 3.05 30.21
CA GLU A 13 30.66 4.12 30.22
C GLU A 13 30.66 4.99 28.95
N ASP A 14 31.70 4.92 28.13
CA ASP A 14 31.85 5.62 26.84
C ASP A 14 31.35 4.83 25.62
N PHE A 15 30.72 3.67 25.81
CA PHE A 15 30.21 2.81 24.73
C PHE A 15 29.18 3.51 23.83
N GLN A 16 28.27 4.31 24.40
CA GLN A 16 27.26 5.04 23.63
C GLN A 16 27.89 6.07 22.67
N GLN A 17 28.94 6.77 23.08
CA GLN A 17 29.60 7.76 22.22
C GLN A 17 30.42 7.13 21.10
N ARG A 18 31.00 5.94 21.33
CA ARG A 18 31.67 5.17 20.27
C ARG A 18 30.70 4.57 19.27
N SER A 19 29.50 4.15 19.69
CA SER A 19 28.44 3.69 18.79
C SER A 19 27.96 4.82 17.86
N ILE A 20 27.71 6.02 18.43
CA ILE A 20 27.24 7.18 17.66
C ILE A 20 28.28 7.63 16.62
N ALA A 21 29.57 7.63 16.98
CA ALA A 21 30.65 7.99 16.05
C ALA A 21 30.85 6.93 14.95
N TYR A 22 30.61 5.65 15.26
CA TYR A 22 30.72 4.54 14.30
C TYR A 22 29.57 4.55 13.28
N ASP A 23 28.34 4.83 13.72
CA ASP A 23 27.16 4.92 12.85
C ASP A 23 27.19 6.19 11.97
N ALA A 24 27.65 7.32 12.52
CA ALA A 24 27.75 8.58 11.78
C ALA A 24 28.80 8.55 10.65
N ALA A 25 29.87 7.76 10.81
CA ALA A 25 30.93 7.64 9.80
C ALA A 25 30.57 6.72 8.63
N ARG A 26 29.53 5.88 8.78
CA ARG A 26 29.23 4.79 7.83
C ARG A 26 27.82 4.74 7.28
N ALA A 27 26.89 5.57 7.77
CA ALA A 27 25.56 5.64 7.21
C ALA A 27 25.58 6.39 5.85
N PRO A 28 25.42 5.72 4.70
CA PRO A 28 24.99 6.42 3.49
C PRO A 28 23.66 7.10 3.80
N LYS A 29 23.52 8.38 3.45
CA LYS A 29 22.34 9.24 3.72
C LYS A 29 21.03 8.44 3.62
N ALA A 30 20.51 7.98 4.76
CA ALA A 30 19.32 7.17 4.83
C ALA A 30 18.12 8.09 4.58
N THR A 31 17.60 8.08 3.35
CA THR A 31 16.37 8.78 3.00
C THR A 31 15.20 8.03 3.63
N VAL A 32 14.70 8.49 4.77
CA VAL A 32 13.45 7.98 5.36
C VAL A 32 12.31 8.31 4.39
N ARG A 33 11.84 7.30 3.64
CA ARG A 33 10.64 7.40 2.81
C ARG A 33 9.49 6.82 3.62
N LEU A 34 8.46 7.62 3.88
CA LEU A 34 7.20 7.12 4.43
C LEU A 34 6.57 6.17 3.39
N LEU A 35 6.70 4.85 3.60
CA LEU A 35 6.28 3.84 2.63
C LEU A 35 4.78 3.47 2.73
N SER A 36 4.07 3.97 3.76
CA SER A 36 2.62 3.80 3.93
C SER A 36 2.06 4.92 4.81
N ALA A 37 0.86 5.43 4.47
CA ALA A 37 0.11 6.35 5.32
C ALA A 37 -0.55 5.64 6.53
N PHE A 38 -0.38 4.32 6.65
CA PHE A 38 -0.98 3.48 7.68
C PHE A 38 0.07 2.83 8.57
N ASP A 39 -0.19 2.88 9.88
CA ASP A 39 0.55 2.16 10.92
C ASP A 39 0.62 0.65 10.62
N LEU A 40 1.67 -0.02 11.09
CA LEU A 40 1.93 -1.43 10.83
C LEU A 40 0.77 -2.32 11.29
N GLU A 41 0.19 -2.04 12.46
CA GLU A 41 -0.99 -2.74 12.98
C GLU A 41 -2.23 -2.57 12.09
N ALA A 42 -2.44 -1.37 11.53
CA ALA A 42 -3.55 -1.11 10.61
C ALA A 42 -3.41 -1.92 9.31
N GLN A 43 -2.17 -2.19 8.87
CA GLN A 43 -1.89 -3.01 7.69
C GLN A 43 -2.15 -4.50 7.92
N ILE A 44 -1.95 -5.01 9.14
CA ILE A 44 -2.22 -6.42 9.48
C ILE A 44 -3.70 -6.74 9.27
N GLY A 45 -4.58 -5.89 9.80
CA GLY A 45 -6.04 -6.07 9.72
C GLY A 45 -6.70 -5.57 8.43
N SER A 46 -5.95 -4.84 7.59
CA SER A 46 -6.47 -4.15 6.40
C SER A 46 -7.21 -5.11 5.44
N ASP A 47 -8.39 -4.71 5.00
CA ASP A 47 -9.10 -5.44 3.93
C ASP A 47 -8.52 -5.16 2.54
N GLY A 48 -7.74 -4.09 2.40
CA GLY A 48 -7.04 -3.68 1.18
C GLY A 48 -5.60 -4.16 1.07
N ALA A 49 -5.02 -3.95 -0.12
CA ALA A 49 -3.66 -4.38 -0.48
C ALA A 49 -2.58 -3.50 0.19
N SER A 50 -2.01 -3.98 1.28
CA SER A 50 -1.01 -3.25 2.07
C SER A 50 0.43 -3.44 1.55
N TRP A 51 1.39 -2.75 2.17
CA TRP A 51 2.81 -2.96 1.90
C TRP A 51 3.26 -4.38 2.30
N LEU A 52 2.68 -4.94 3.38
CA LEU A 52 2.94 -6.32 3.81
C LEU A 52 2.59 -7.32 2.71
N ASP A 53 1.46 -7.15 2.03
CA ASP A 53 1.03 -8.05 0.95
C ASP A 53 2.01 -8.03 -0.24
N ARG A 54 2.53 -6.85 -0.59
CA ARG A 54 3.54 -6.69 -1.65
C ARG A 54 4.85 -7.37 -1.26
N ARG A 55 5.26 -7.28 0.01
CA ARG A 55 6.46 -7.94 0.54
C ARG A 55 6.33 -9.47 0.54
N LEU A 56 5.15 -9.99 0.90
CA LEU A 56 4.84 -11.43 0.89
C LEU A 56 4.86 -12.00 -0.53
N VAL A 57 4.21 -11.32 -1.49
CA VAL A 57 4.17 -11.76 -2.90
C VAL A 57 5.53 -11.70 -3.57
N ALA A 58 6.35 -10.68 -3.26
CA ALA A 58 7.71 -10.55 -3.77
C ALA A 58 8.69 -11.61 -3.21
N GLY A 59 8.23 -12.50 -2.31
CA GLY A 59 9.04 -13.60 -1.78
C GLY A 59 10.14 -13.15 -0.81
N ILE A 60 10.19 -11.87 -0.45
CA ILE A 60 11.27 -11.30 0.36
C ILE A 60 11.08 -11.57 1.87
N SER A 61 10.20 -12.51 2.20
CA SER A 61 10.08 -13.12 3.53
C SER A 61 10.87 -14.43 3.63
N ARG A 62 11.50 -14.89 2.54
CA ARG A 62 12.37 -16.06 2.55
C ARG A 62 13.82 -15.66 2.85
N GLU A 63 14.25 -16.01 4.05
CA GLU A 63 15.63 -16.37 4.42
C GLU A 63 16.72 -15.39 3.94
N GLY A 64 17.06 -14.39 4.76
CA GLY A 64 18.29 -13.62 4.54
C GLY A 64 18.43 -12.29 5.28
N ASP A 65 17.33 -11.65 5.67
CA ASP A 65 17.34 -10.27 6.22
C ASP A 65 16.69 -10.19 7.62
N ARG A 66 16.71 -11.29 8.38
CA ARG A 66 16.24 -11.30 9.77
C ARG A 66 17.26 -10.61 10.67
N VAL A 67 17.12 -9.30 10.84
CA VAL A 67 17.59 -8.66 12.07
C VAL A 67 16.52 -8.95 13.13
N GLU A 68 16.75 -9.97 13.96
CA GLU A 68 15.79 -10.46 14.96
C GLU A 68 15.54 -9.49 16.12
N ALA A 69 16.22 -8.34 16.15
CA ALA A 69 16.06 -7.32 17.19
C ALA A 69 15.67 -5.95 16.61
N GLY A 70 14.76 -5.26 17.30
CA GLY A 70 14.26 -3.93 16.91
C GLY A 70 13.22 -3.97 15.79
N PHE A 71 13.16 -2.90 14.98
CA PHE A 71 12.15 -2.72 13.93
C PHE A 71 12.06 -3.87 12.90
N GLY A 72 13.16 -4.58 12.65
CA GLY A 72 13.16 -5.76 11.77
C GLY A 72 12.33 -6.92 12.32
N GLY A 73 12.36 -7.12 13.64
CA GLY A 73 11.52 -8.10 14.34
C GLY A 73 10.04 -7.75 14.28
N GLU A 74 9.69 -6.48 14.53
CA GLU A 74 8.30 -5.99 14.44
C GLU A 74 7.70 -6.20 13.05
N VAL A 75 8.48 -5.94 12.00
CA VAL A 75 8.06 -6.19 10.61
C VAL A 75 7.88 -7.69 10.34
N GLY A 76 8.78 -8.54 10.88
CA GLY A 76 8.67 -9.99 10.78
C GLY A 76 7.38 -10.53 11.41
N ASP A 77 7.06 -10.05 12.61
CA ASP A 77 5.83 -10.42 13.33
C ASP A 77 4.58 -9.93 12.61
N ALA A 78 4.61 -8.71 12.06
CA ALA A 78 3.51 -8.18 11.26
C ALA A 78 3.29 -8.99 9.97
N LEU A 79 4.36 -9.40 9.27
CA LEU A 79 4.27 -10.27 8.11
C LEU A 79 3.66 -11.64 8.47
N ALA A 80 4.07 -12.23 9.59
CA ALA A 80 3.53 -13.51 10.06
C ALA A 80 2.04 -13.40 10.41
N ARG A 81 1.64 -12.36 11.15
CA ARG A 81 0.24 -12.09 11.49
C ARG A 81 -0.60 -11.80 10.26
N ARG A 82 -0.08 -11.04 9.30
CA ARG A 82 -0.76 -10.78 8.02
C ARG A 82 -0.95 -12.06 7.22
N GLN A 83 0.09 -12.89 7.12
CA GLN A 83 0.02 -14.18 6.43
C GLN A 83 -1.06 -15.08 7.05
N LYS A 84 -1.16 -15.12 8.38
CA LYS A 84 -2.24 -15.82 9.08
C LYS A 84 -3.63 -15.25 8.70
N ALA A 85 -3.79 -13.93 8.72
CA ALA A 85 -5.07 -13.31 8.32
C ALA A 85 -5.46 -13.64 6.87
N LEU A 86 -4.49 -13.70 5.94
CA LEU A 86 -4.73 -14.10 4.55
C LEU A 86 -5.15 -15.57 4.42
N LEU A 87 -4.56 -16.47 5.22
CA LEU A 87 -4.98 -17.88 5.30
C LEU A 87 -6.41 -18.00 5.85
N ASP A 88 -6.70 -17.32 6.96
CA ASP A 88 -8.02 -17.37 7.61
C ASP A 88 -9.13 -16.84 6.69
N ARG A 89 -8.82 -15.90 5.79
CA ARG A 89 -9.76 -15.32 4.80
C ARG A 89 -9.80 -16.06 3.46
N GLY A 90 -9.01 -17.12 3.28
CA GLY A 90 -8.90 -17.87 2.03
C GLY A 90 -8.22 -17.13 0.88
N ASP A 91 -7.47 -16.06 1.19
CA ASP A 91 -6.64 -15.33 0.23
C ASP A 91 -5.24 -15.95 0.06
N ALA A 92 -4.89 -16.87 0.96
CA ALA A 92 -3.77 -17.79 0.87
C ALA A 92 -4.21 -19.22 1.25
N SER A 93 -3.41 -20.21 0.85
CA SER A 93 -3.57 -21.60 1.26
C SER A 93 -2.22 -22.22 1.62
N LEU A 94 -2.26 -23.32 2.39
CA LEU A 94 -1.08 -24.15 2.63
C LEU A 94 -1.00 -25.24 1.57
N THR A 95 0.19 -25.43 1.00
CA THR A 95 0.48 -26.60 0.16
C THR A 95 0.69 -27.85 1.03
N PRO A 96 0.66 -29.06 0.46
CA PRO A 96 0.95 -30.29 1.21
C PRO A 96 2.32 -30.29 1.88
N GLU A 97 3.29 -29.54 1.33
CA GLU A 97 4.65 -29.38 1.85
C GLU A 97 4.75 -28.29 2.94
N GLY A 98 3.62 -27.71 3.36
CA GLY A 98 3.57 -26.67 4.39
C GLY A 98 3.95 -25.26 3.91
N MET A 99 4.10 -25.05 2.60
CA MET A 99 4.38 -23.73 2.04
C MET A 99 3.11 -22.89 1.89
N VAL A 100 3.20 -21.59 2.14
CA VAL A 100 2.08 -20.68 1.86
C VAL A 100 2.04 -20.33 0.38
N ARG A 101 0.86 -20.50 -0.22
CA ARG A 101 0.55 -20.12 -1.60
C ARG A 101 -0.51 -19.04 -1.60
N TYR A 102 -0.17 -17.88 -2.14
CA TYR A 102 -1.11 -16.78 -2.33
C TYR A 102 -1.97 -16.99 -3.57
N ARG A 103 -3.17 -16.44 -3.57
CA ARG A 103 -4.01 -16.36 -4.78
C ARG A 103 -3.28 -15.61 -5.90
N LYS A 104 -3.47 -16.04 -7.15
CA LYS A 104 -2.78 -15.49 -8.34
C LYS A 104 -2.91 -13.97 -8.50
N ASN A 105 -4.04 -13.41 -8.05
CA ASN A 105 -4.37 -11.97 -8.15
C ASN A 105 -4.58 -11.35 -6.77
N LEU A 106 -3.72 -11.64 -5.79
CA LEU A 106 -3.91 -11.23 -4.38
C LEU A 106 -4.15 -9.73 -4.24
N LEU A 107 -3.21 -8.93 -4.73
CA LEU A 107 -3.25 -7.47 -4.58
C LEU A 107 -4.51 -6.88 -5.23
N ALA A 108 -4.81 -7.27 -6.46
CA ALA A 108 -6.01 -6.80 -7.17
C ALA A 108 -7.32 -7.22 -6.47
N THR A 109 -7.34 -8.40 -5.82
CA THR A 109 -8.54 -8.85 -5.09
C THR A 109 -8.73 -8.03 -3.82
N LEU A 110 -7.67 -7.81 -3.05
CA LEU A 110 -7.73 -7.00 -1.82
C LEU A 110 -8.11 -5.55 -2.15
N GLU A 111 -7.49 -4.97 -3.18
CA GLU A 111 -7.81 -3.62 -3.67
C GLU A 111 -9.28 -3.51 -4.08
N GLY A 112 -9.78 -4.42 -4.92
CA GLY A 112 -11.17 -4.39 -5.36
C GLY A 112 -12.17 -4.47 -4.20
N ARG A 113 -11.90 -5.32 -3.19
CA ARG A 113 -12.74 -5.42 -1.98
C ARG A 113 -12.71 -4.14 -1.15
N GLU A 114 -11.54 -3.52 -0.99
CA GLU A 114 -11.40 -2.26 -0.25
C GLU A 114 -12.12 -1.12 -0.97
N VAL A 115 -11.90 -0.99 -2.29
CA VAL A 115 -12.52 0.04 -3.12
C VAL A 115 -14.04 -0.08 -3.11
N GLU A 116 -14.58 -1.29 -3.27
CA GLU A 116 -16.02 -1.55 -3.17
C GLU A 116 -16.57 -1.14 -1.81
N ARG A 117 -15.95 -1.61 -0.70
CA ARG A 117 -16.40 -1.29 0.66
C ARG A 117 -16.38 0.22 0.93
N VAL A 118 -15.30 0.90 0.55
CA VAL A 118 -15.18 2.35 0.77
C VAL A 118 -16.11 3.12 -0.14
N GLY A 119 -16.26 2.71 -1.40
CA GLY A 119 -17.21 3.28 -2.35
C GLY A 119 -18.64 3.25 -1.81
N GLN A 120 -19.10 2.08 -1.36
CA GLN A 120 -20.43 1.92 -0.74
C GLN A 120 -20.59 2.82 0.50
N ALA A 121 -19.60 2.85 1.40
CA ALA A 121 -19.65 3.71 2.59
C ALA A 121 -19.63 5.22 2.26
N MET A 122 -19.02 5.60 1.14
CA MET A 122 -19.05 6.99 0.64
C MET A 122 -20.37 7.35 -0.01
N ALA A 123 -21.06 6.40 -0.64
CA ALA A 123 -22.37 6.62 -1.27
C ALA A 123 -23.39 7.12 -0.26
N GLU A 124 -23.46 6.46 0.90
CA GLU A 124 -24.33 6.84 2.02
C GLU A 124 -24.10 8.28 2.49
N LYS A 125 -22.82 8.69 2.57
CA LYS A 125 -22.44 10.03 3.05
C LYS A 125 -22.66 11.13 2.02
N ARG A 126 -22.53 10.80 0.73
CA ARG A 126 -22.60 11.77 -0.38
C ARG A 126 -24.00 11.90 -0.98
N GLY A 127 -24.90 10.96 -0.71
CA GLY A 127 -26.19 10.88 -1.40
C GLY A 127 -26.04 10.65 -2.91
N LYS A 128 -24.96 9.97 -3.32
CA LYS A 128 -24.66 9.61 -4.71
C LYS A 128 -24.53 8.10 -4.83
N LEU A 129 -24.73 7.56 -6.02
CA LEU A 129 -24.59 6.14 -6.29
C LEU A 129 -23.11 5.78 -6.48
N TRP A 130 -22.66 4.75 -5.77
CA TRP A 130 -21.37 4.14 -6.01
C TRP A 130 -21.42 3.28 -7.27
N ARG A 131 -20.41 3.44 -8.14
CA ARG A 131 -20.21 2.60 -9.31
C ARG A 131 -18.74 2.16 -9.42
N PRO A 132 -18.44 0.85 -9.43
CA PRO A 132 -17.09 0.38 -9.68
C PRO A 132 -16.67 0.71 -11.13
N LEU A 133 -15.38 0.94 -11.34
CA LEU A 133 -14.80 1.08 -12.68
C LEU A 133 -14.53 -0.31 -13.24
N ASP A 134 -15.19 -0.68 -14.34
CA ASP A 134 -14.96 -1.95 -14.99
C ASP A 134 -13.78 -1.90 -15.97
N ARG A 135 -13.17 -3.07 -16.22
CA ARG A 135 -12.15 -3.19 -17.28
C ARG A 135 -12.77 -2.81 -18.63
N PHE A 136 -11.99 -2.15 -19.47
CA PHE A 136 -12.41 -1.63 -20.79
C PHE A 136 -13.44 -0.49 -20.73
N GLU A 137 -13.79 -0.02 -19.54
CA GLU A 137 -14.72 1.08 -19.40
C GLU A 137 -14.01 2.42 -19.54
N THR A 138 -14.68 3.38 -20.19
CA THR A 138 -14.29 4.79 -20.17
C THR A 138 -15.35 5.58 -19.42
N ILE A 139 -14.97 6.19 -18.29
CA ILE A 139 -15.86 7.05 -17.52
C ILE A 139 -15.40 8.49 -17.65
N GLN A 140 -16.35 9.39 -17.93
CA GLN A 140 -16.14 10.83 -17.91
C GLN A 140 -16.76 11.44 -16.66
N GLY A 141 -16.02 12.31 -15.99
CA GLY A 141 -16.52 12.97 -14.80
C GLY A 141 -15.61 14.08 -14.28
N THR A 142 -16.08 14.74 -13.22
CA THR A 142 -15.30 15.74 -12.49
C THR A 142 -14.51 15.05 -11.39
N MET A 143 -13.19 15.18 -11.45
CA MET A 143 -12.32 14.65 -10.41
C MET A 143 -12.36 15.52 -9.15
N LYS A 144 -12.62 14.90 -8.00
CA LYS A 144 -12.55 15.51 -6.66
C LYS A 144 -11.27 15.09 -5.93
N GLY A 145 -11.07 15.62 -4.73
CA GLY A 145 -9.87 15.43 -3.93
C GLY A 145 -9.52 13.96 -3.63
N PRO A 146 -8.30 13.70 -3.14
CA PRO A 146 -7.79 12.36 -2.91
C PRO A 146 -8.51 11.64 -1.77
N VAL A 147 -8.56 10.32 -1.86
CA VAL A 147 -8.97 9.39 -0.81
C VAL A 147 -7.80 8.43 -0.59
N ASP A 148 -7.28 8.37 0.63
CA ASP A 148 -6.18 7.48 0.99
C ASP A 148 -6.73 6.15 1.49
N LEU A 149 -6.40 5.09 0.76
CA LEU A 149 -6.74 3.69 1.05
C LEU A 149 -5.47 2.90 1.40
N ALA A 150 -5.60 1.74 2.03
CA ALA A 150 -4.46 0.85 2.26
C ALA A 150 -3.82 0.41 0.94
N SER A 151 -4.64 0.23 -0.10
CA SER A 151 -4.22 -0.13 -1.46
C SER A 151 -3.46 0.99 -2.17
N GLY A 152 -3.63 2.24 -1.74
CA GLY A 152 -2.96 3.41 -2.29
C GLY A 152 -3.86 4.64 -2.28
N ARG A 153 -3.45 5.68 -3.01
CA ARG A 153 -4.24 6.90 -3.14
C ARG A 153 -5.19 6.78 -4.34
N PHE A 154 -6.44 7.18 -4.14
CA PHE A 154 -7.49 7.21 -5.15
C PHE A 154 -8.03 8.63 -5.30
N ALA A 155 -8.66 8.92 -6.43
CA ALA A 155 -9.49 10.10 -6.63
C ALA A 155 -10.96 9.68 -6.72
N VAL A 156 -11.86 10.59 -6.34
CA VAL A 156 -13.29 10.42 -6.61
C VAL A 156 -13.59 11.04 -7.96
N LEU A 157 -14.06 10.25 -8.92
CA LEU A 157 -14.60 10.75 -10.19
C LEU A 157 -16.12 10.82 -10.08
N GLU A 158 -16.69 12.02 -10.13
CA GLU A 158 -18.15 12.20 -10.09
C GLU A 158 -18.72 12.40 -11.49
N SER A 159 -19.76 11.65 -11.83
CA SER A 159 -20.49 11.75 -13.10
C SER A 159 -21.99 11.84 -12.82
N GLY A 160 -22.52 13.07 -12.81
CA GLY A 160 -23.91 13.31 -12.42
C GLY A 160 -24.23 12.81 -11.00
N HIS A 161 -25.12 11.81 -10.93
CA HIS A 161 -25.58 11.18 -9.68
C HIS A 161 -24.72 9.98 -9.25
N GLU A 162 -23.76 9.57 -10.08
CA GLU A 162 -22.85 8.47 -9.81
C GLU A 162 -21.45 8.99 -9.44
N PHE A 163 -20.68 8.15 -8.78
CA PHE A 163 -19.24 8.35 -8.63
C PHE A 163 -18.48 7.03 -8.59
N SER A 164 -17.21 7.11 -8.97
CA SER A 164 -16.26 6.00 -8.96
C SER A 164 -14.96 6.40 -8.25
N LEU A 165 -14.24 5.42 -7.73
CA LEU A 165 -12.91 5.59 -7.15
C LEU A 165 -11.90 5.09 -8.17
N VAL A 166 -10.96 5.94 -8.52
CA VAL A 166 -9.97 5.68 -9.56
C VAL A 166 -8.57 5.91 -8.99
N PRO A 167 -7.58 5.05 -9.28
CA PRO A 167 -6.22 5.23 -8.79
C PRO A 167 -5.65 6.63 -9.06
N TRP A 168 -5.04 7.26 -8.08
CA TRP A 168 -4.52 8.61 -8.23
C TRP A 168 -3.20 8.63 -9.00
N ARG A 169 -3.04 9.58 -9.93
CA ARG A 169 -1.76 9.86 -10.61
C ARG A 169 -1.24 11.28 -10.33
N PRO A 170 0.05 11.44 -9.96
CA PRO A 170 0.65 12.75 -9.66
C PRO A 170 0.50 13.77 -10.79
N GLU A 171 0.59 13.30 -12.05
CA GLU A 171 0.41 14.12 -13.26
C GLU A 171 -0.92 14.90 -13.29
N ILE A 172 -1.92 14.38 -12.58
CA ILE A 172 -3.30 14.89 -12.52
C ILE A 172 -3.53 15.72 -11.25
N GLY A 173 -2.59 15.63 -10.31
CA GLY A 173 -2.46 16.45 -9.11
C GLY A 173 -2.54 17.97 -9.35
N ARG A 174 -2.33 18.41 -10.59
CA ARG A 174 -2.37 19.82 -10.98
C ARG A 174 -3.70 20.25 -11.61
N GLN A 175 -4.60 19.31 -11.87
CA GLN A 175 -5.85 19.52 -12.63
C GLN A 175 -7.10 19.17 -11.81
N HIS A 176 -7.01 19.31 -10.48
CA HIS A 176 -8.16 19.10 -9.59
C HIS A 176 -9.37 19.93 -10.00
N GLN A 177 -10.56 19.32 -9.99
CA GLN A 177 -11.83 19.91 -10.41
C GLN A 177 -12.05 20.07 -11.92
N LYS A 178 -11.23 19.47 -12.79
CA LYS A 178 -11.50 19.43 -14.23
C LYS A 178 -12.26 18.18 -14.66
N GLU A 179 -12.95 18.28 -15.79
CA GLU A 179 -13.53 17.13 -16.48
C GLU A 179 -12.42 16.25 -17.07
N MET A 180 -12.51 14.95 -16.80
CA MET A 180 -11.55 13.96 -17.26
C MET A 180 -12.27 12.73 -17.80
N ALA A 181 -11.70 12.14 -18.86
CA ALA A 181 -12.01 10.80 -19.31
C ALA A 181 -10.94 9.84 -18.78
N ILE A 182 -11.39 8.75 -18.19
CA ILE A 182 -10.53 7.69 -17.65
C ILE A 182 -10.89 6.41 -18.34
N SER A 183 -9.93 5.75 -18.98
CA SER A 183 -10.12 4.44 -19.60
C SER A 183 -9.24 3.40 -18.91
N MET A 184 -9.81 2.23 -18.60
CA MET A 184 -9.05 1.10 -18.06
C MET A 184 -8.84 0.03 -19.13
N ASP A 185 -7.60 -0.42 -19.33
CA ASP A 185 -7.27 -1.49 -20.28
C ASP A 185 -7.49 -2.90 -19.69
N GLU A 186 -7.20 -3.93 -20.49
CA GLU A 186 -7.37 -5.34 -20.11
C GLU A 186 -6.48 -5.80 -18.95
N HIS A 187 -5.35 -5.13 -18.77
CA HIS A 187 -4.34 -5.41 -17.76
C HIS A 187 -4.50 -4.52 -16.51
N GLY A 188 -5.53 -3.67 -16.46
CA GLY A 188 -5.74 -2.71 -15.39
C GLY A 188 -4.86 -1.46 -15.48
N GLY A 189 -4.20 -1.24 -16.62
CA GLY A 189 -3.56 0.02 -16.95
C GLY A 189 -4.61 1.09 -17.18
N ILE A 190 -4.35 2.30 -16.68
CA ILE A 190 -5.31 3.40 -16.73
C ILE A 190 -4.74 4.54 -17.57
N SER A 191 -5.45 4.89 -18.65
CA SER A 191 -5.20 6.08 -19.44
C SER A 191 -6.10 7.23 -18.98
N TRP A 192 -5.56 8.44 -19.04
CA TRP A 192 -6.21 9.64 -18.57
C TRP A 192 -6.15 10.68 -19.67
N GLU A 193 -7.32 11.14 -20.08
CA GLU A 193 -7.45 12.22 -21.04
C GLU A 193 -8.19 13.38 -20.38
N LEU A 194 -7.60 14.57 -20.44
CA LEU A 194 -8.34 15.79 -20.11
C LEU A 194 -9.54 15.87 -21.04
N GLY A 195 -10.74 15.99 -20.48
CA GLY A 195 -11.95 16.10 -21.28
C GLY A 195 -11.75 17.23 -22.28
N ARG A 196 -11.88 16.92 -23.57
CA ARG A 196 -12.09 17.97 -24.57
C ARG A 196 -13.37 18.64 -24.13
N GLY A 197 -13.25 19.82 -23.52
CA GLY A 197 -14.40 20.64 -23.22
C GLY A 197 -15.29 20.66 -24.45
N ARG A 198 -16.60 20.54 -24.26
CA ARG A 198 -17.59 20.71 -25.32
C ARG A 198 -17.37 22.07 -25.98
N GLY A 199 -16.46 22.13 -26.93
CA GLY A 199 -16.40 23.14 -27.96
C GLY A 199 -17.58 22.83 -28.84
N LEU A 200 -18.67 23.55 -28.63
CA LEU A 200 -19.63 23.84 -29.70
C LEU A 200 -18.81 24.40 -30.87
N GLY A 201 -18.46 23.53 -31.81
CA GLY A 201 -17.96 23.89 -33.13
C GLY A 201 -19.14 23.78 -34.07
N LEU A 202 -19.49 24.93 -34.64
CA LEU A 202 -20.55 25.19 -35.62
C LEU A 202 -20.58 24.18 -36.78
#